data_AF-A0A6I5CQB5-F1
#
_entry.id   AF-A0A6I5CQB5-F1
#
_cell.length_a   1.000
_cell.length_b   1.000
_cell.length_c   1.000
_cell.angle_alpha   90.00
_cell.angle_beta   90.00
_cell.angle_gamma   90.00
#
_symmetry.space_group_name_H-M   'P 1'
#
loop_
_entity.id
_entity.type
_entity.pdbx_description
1 polymer ?
#
loop_
_entity_poly.entity_id
_entity_poly.type
_entity_poly.pdbx_seq_one_letter_code
_entity_poly.pdbx_strand_id
1 'polypeptide(L)' 'MAAVAADCVLVVPVGSTEQHGPHLPFTVDTDIALALAERLAAVREWVVLAPPVHYGSSGEHAGFPGTLSIGLAATELLLT' A
#
# COMPACT_ATOMS: atom_id res chain seq x y z
N MET A 1 4.54 12.67 -17.90
CA MET A 1 5.23 11.95 -16.81
C MET A 1 6.57 12.63 -16.62
N ALA A 2 6.93 13.03 -15.40
CA ALA A 2 8.28 13.55 -15.14
C ALA A 2 9.31 12.47 -15.49
N ALA A 3 10.43 12.86 -16.09
CA ALA A 3 11.51 11.93 -16.38
C ALA A 3 12.05 11.38 -15.04
N VAL A 4 12.06 10.05 -14.90
CA VAL A 4 12.66 9.36 -13.76
C VAL A 4 14.17 9.37 -13.99
N ALA A 5 14.95 9.90 -13.04
CA ALA A 5 16.41 9.89 -13.15
C ALA A 5 16.93 8.44 -13.09
N ALA A 6 18.10 8.20 -13.69
CA ALA A 6 18.65 6.84 -13.80
C ALA A 6 18.91 6.16 -12.44
N ASP A 7 19.10 6.94 -11.38
CA ASP A 7 19.41 6.46 -10.02
C ASP A 7 18.24 6.61 -9.03
N CYS A 8 17.00 6.60 -9.53
CA CYS A 8 15.81 6.68 -8.68
C CYS A 8 15.41 5.33 -8.09
N VAL A 9 14.81 5.35 -6.90
CA VAL A 9 14.13 4.20 -6.29
C VAL A 9 12.63 4.47 -6.28
N LEU A 10 11.88 3.56 -6.91
CA LEU A 10 10.42 3.57 -6.82
C LEU A 10 9.99 2.92 -5.50
N VAL A 11 9.22 3.66 -4.70
CA VAL A 11 8.56 3.13 -3.51
C VAL A 11 7.08 2.95 -3.83
N VAL A 12 6.60 1.73 -3.67
CA VAL A 12 5.19 1.36 -3.84
C VAL A 12 4.61 1.10 -2.45
N PRO A 13 3.75 1.99 -1.92
CA PRO A 13 3.05 1.72 -0.66
C PRO A 13 2.05 0.58 -0.87
N VAL A 14 2.17 -0.49 -0.09
CA VAL A 14 1.26 -1.65 -0.14
C VAL A 14 0.59 -1.78 1.22
N GLY A 15 -0.73 -1.79 1.22
CA GLY A 15 -1.56 -2.07 2.39
C GLY A 15 -2.70 -3.02 2.05
N SER A 16 -3.76 -2.93 2.85
CA SER A 16 -5.00 -3.68 2.66
C SER A 16 -6.22 -2.88 3.11
N THR A 17 -7.40 -3.38 2.74
CA THR A 17 -8.70 -2.93 3.22
C THR A 17 -9.28 -4.02 4.12
N GLU A 18 -8.97 -3.96 5.42
CA GLU A 18 -9.25 -5.05 6.36
C GLU A 18 -9.71 -4.53 7.72
N GLN A 19 -10.22 -5.43 8.56
CA GLN A 19 -10.75 -5.08 9.87
C GLN A 19 -9.64 -4.86 10.91
N HIS A 20 -9.55 -3.65 11.47
CA HIS A 20 -8.64 -3.30 12.57
C HIS A 20 -9.35 -3.07 13.92
N GLY A 21 -10.50 -3.71 14.11
CA GLY A 21 -11.33 -3.54 15.31
C GLY A 21 -12.31 -2.36 15.21
N PRO A 22 -13.14 -2.11 16.24
CA PRO A 22 -14.28 -1.20 16.15
C PRO A 22 -13.91 0.30 16.13
N HIS A 23 -12.64 0.64 16.27
CA HIS A 23 -12.18 2.02 16.53
C HIS A 23 -11.24 2.56 15.44
N LEU A 24 -10.86 1.73 14.47
CA LEU A 24 -9.93 2.09 13.41
C LEU A 24 -10.61 1.91 12.04
N PRO A 25 -10.25 2.73 11.05
CA PRO A 25 -10.74 2.58 9.68
C PRO A 25 -10.13 1.34 9.02
N PHE A 26 -10.74 0.86 7.94
CA PHE A 26 -10.24 -0.29 7.17
C PHE A 26 -8.95 0.00 6.40
N THR A 27 -8.55 1.28 6.32
CA THR A 27 -7.44 1.77 5.50
C THR A 27 -6.12 1.86 6.26
N VAL A 28 -6.07 1.43 7.52
CA VAL A 28 -4.92 1.66 8.42
C VAL A 28 -3.60 1.24 7.78
N ASP A 29 -3.55 0.07 7.14
CA ASP A 29 -2.34 -0.45 6.53
C ASP A 29 -1.83 0.47 5.41
N THR A 30 -2.75 0.91 4.53
CA THR A 30 -2.40 1.81 3.43
C THR A 30 -2.03 3.19 3.94
N ASP A 31 -2.75 3.72 4.93
CA ASP A 31 -2.50 5.05 5.50
C ASP A 31 -1.11 5.11 6.15
N ILE A 32 -0.72 4.07 6.89
CA ILE A 32 0.61 3.98 7.50
C ILE A 32 1.69 3.83 6.42
N ALA A 33 1.51 2.92 5.46
CA ALA A 33 2.48 2.71 4.40
C ALA A 33 2.72 3.98 3.57
N LEU A 34 1.65 4.69 3.22
CA LEU A 34 1.72 5.94 2.47
C LEU A 34 2.42 7.04 3.29
N ALA A 35 2.05 7.22 4.57
CA ALA A 35 2.66 8.23 5.42
C ALA A 35 4.18 8.01 5.61
N LEU A 36 4.63 6.75 5.70
CA LEU A 36 6.06 6.42 5.75
C LEU A 36 6.75 6.73 4.41
N ALA A 37 6.12 6.37 3.29
CA ALA A 37 6.65 6.61 1.96
C ALA A 37 6.77 8.11 1.65
N GLU A 38 5.76 8.91 1.98
CA GLU A 38 5.77 10.37 1.86
C GLU A 38 6.89 11.01 2.66
N ARG A 39 7.09 10.58 3.91
CA ARG A 39 8.19 11.08 4.75
C ARG A 39 9.56 10.70 4.19
N LEU A 40 9.69 9.51 3.62
CA LEU A 40 10.93 9.08 2.98
C LEU A 40 11.22 9.92 1.72
N ALA A 41 10.22 10.13 0.86
CA ALA A 41 10.36 10.96 -0.34
C ALA A 41 10.67 12.43 -0.02
N ALA A 42 10.12 12.96 1.08
CA ALA A 42 10.41 14.31 1.54
C ALA A 42 11.87 14.53 1.96
N VAL A 43 12.59 13.47 2.36
CA VAL A 43 14.00 13.57 2.81
C VAL A 43 15.00 12.93 1.85
N ARG A 44 14.53 12.29 0.77
CA ARG A 44 15.37 11.62 -0.24
C ARG A 44 14.89 12.00 -1.64
N GLU A 45 15.58 12.93 -2.28
CA GLU A 45 15.21 13.43 -3.61
C GLU A 45 15.23 12.37 -4.72
N TRP A 46 15.94 11.25 -4.53
CA TRP A 46 15.98 10.12 -5.46
C TRP A 46 14.82 9.13 -5.29
N VAL A 47 13.94 9.33 -4.30
CA VAL A 47 12.76 8.47 -4.10
C VAL A 47 11.58 9.00 -4.91
N VAL A 48 10.99 8.12 -5.71
CA VAL A 48 9.76 8.38 -6.46
C VAL A 48 8.64 7.53 -5.87
N LEU A 49 7.47 8.12 -5.63
CA LEU A 49 6.33 7.42 -5.06
C LEU A 49 5.35 6.98 -6.15
N ALA A 50 4.99 5.70 -6.13
CA ALA A 50 3.83 5.20 -6.86
C ALA A 50 2.53 5.51 -6.09
N PRO A 51 1.37 5.47 -6.75
CA PRO A 51 0.09 5.40 -6.05
C PRO A 51 0.04 4.19 -5.09
N PRO A 52 -0.64 4.32 -3.95
CA PRO A 52 -0.76 3.21 -3.00
C PRO A 52 -1.63 2.06 -3.54
N VAL A 53 -1.29 0.83 -3.14
CA VAL A 53 -2.11 -0.37 -3.32
C VAL A 53 -2.99 -0.55 -2.09
N HIS A 54 -4.31 -0.41 -2.29
CA HIS A 54 -5.32 -0.45 -1.23
C HIS A 54 -5.86 -1.85 -0.92
N TYR A 55 -5.66 -2.82 -1.82
CA TYR A 55 -6.20 -4.18 -1.69
C TYR A 55 -5.08 -5.19 -1.72
N GLY A 56 -4.93 -5.94 -0.64
CA GLY A 56 -3.92 -6.98 -0.49
C GLY A 56 -4.52 -8.38 -0.31
N SER A 57 -3.74 -9.23 0.36
CA SER A 57 -4.14 -10.60 0.71
C SER A 57 -4.51 -10.68 2.19
N SER A 58 -5.77 -10.37 2.50
CA SER A 58 -6.31 -10.34 3.88
C SER A 58 -7.45 -11.34 4.08
N GLY A 59 -7.26 -12.56 3.59
CA GLY A 59 -8.30 -13.60 3.59
C GLY A 59 -8.74 -14.03 5.00
N GLU A 60 -7.84 -13.93 5.97
CA GLU A 60 -8.07 -14.20 7.39
C GLU A 60 -9.05 -13.21 8.04
N HIS A 61 -9.24 -12.02 7.44
CA HIS A 61 -10.22 -11.02 7.87
C HIS A 61 -11.56 -11.10 7.11
N ALA A 62 -11.75 -12.09 6.23
CA ALA A 62 -12.96 -12.19 5.37
C ALA A 62 -14.27 -12.41 6.14
N GLY A 63 -14.20 -12.84 7.40
CA GLY A 63 -15.37 -12.96 8.28
C GLY A 63 -15.94 -11.62 8.75
N PHE A 64 -15.23 -10.51 8.55
CA PHE A 64 -15.66 -9.18 8.97
C PHE A 64 -16.25 -8.39 7.80
N PRO A 65 -17.49 -7.89 7.91
CA PRO A 65 -18.09 -7.06 6.88
C PRO A 65 -17.24 -5.82 6.57
N GLY A 66 -16.99 -5.55 5.29
CA GLY A 66 -16.18 -4.43 4.83
C GLY A 66 -14.75 -4.79 4.41
N THR A 67 -14.22 -5.94 4.83
CA THR A 67 -12.92 -6.43 4.36
C THR A 67 -12.97 -6.76 2.88
N LEU A 68 -11.95 -6.33 2.12
CA LEU A 68 -11.75 -6.65 0.71
C LEU A 68 -10.37 -7.28 0.52
N SER A 69 -10.34 -8.51 0.01
CA SER A 69 -9.11 -9.27 -0.24
C SER A 69 -9.07 -9.75 -1.69
N ILE A 70 -7.95 -9.52 -2.37
CA ILE A 70 -7.70 -10.04 -3.74
C ILE A 70 -6.91 -11.36 -3.71
N GLY A 71 -6.44 -11.77 -2.53
CA GLY A 71 -5.66 -13.00 -2.33
C GLY A 71 -4.21 -12.89 -2.82
N LEU A 72 -3.41 -13.89 -2.43
CA LEU A 72 -1.97 -13.92 -2.67
C LEU A 72 -1.62 -13.81 -4.16
N ALA A 73 -2.19 -14.67 -5.00
CA ALA A 73 -1.82 -14.74 -6.42
C ALA A 73 -2.09 -13.43 -7.18
N ALA A 74 -3.19 -12.74 -6.87
CA ALA A 74 -3.49 -11.45 -7.49
C ALA A 74 -2.59 -10.33 -6.95
N THR A 75 -2.24 -10.39 -5.65
CA THR A 75 -1.30 -9.45 -5.04
C THR A 75 0.10 -9.59 -5.64
N GLU A 76 0.57 -10.82 -5.84
CA GLU A 76 1.85 -11.10 -6.51
C GLU A 76 1.84 -10.57 -7.94
N LEU A 77 0.81 -10.88 -8.73
CA LEU A 77 0.66 -10.40 -10.11
C LEU A 77 0.64 -8.86 -10.21
N LEU A 78 0.09 -8.17 -9.21
CA LEU A 78 0.05 -6.71 -9.18
C LEU A 78 1.42 -6.08 -8.94
N LEU A 79 2.32 -6.76 -8.23
CA LEU A 79 3.61 -6.21 -7.78
C LEU A 79 4.80 -6.62 -8.66
N THR A 80 4.60 -7.51 -9.62
CA THR A 80 5.63 -8.01 -10.56
C THR A 80 5.36 -7.58 -11.98
#